data_AF-A0A6P8XXM0-F1
#
_entry.id   AF-A0A6P8XXM0-F1
#
_cell.length_a   1.000
_cell.length_b   1.000
_cell.length_c   1.000
_cell.angle_alpha   90.00
_cell.angle_beta   90.00
_cell.angle_gamma   90.00
#
_symmetry.space_group_name_H-M   'P 1'
#
loop_
_entity.id
_entity.type
_entity.pdbx_description
1 polymer ?
#
loop_
_entity_poly.entity_id
_entity_poly.type
_entity_poly.pdbx_seq_one_letter_code
_entity_poly.pdbx_strand_id
1 'polypeptide(L)'
;MANQPSNPSEFNRTPLSELTNETKLQLSCMLSRKKVLRTEDGYERDWRGIAHLAKLTNLITENVSKPMDAVLSTWIQHNPGTAEVGYLEQYLGIIDRWDVQDDIKEYLIKDTERFNMKKQQREQLQNNNSVTQSVNIRNQPRYNACILYAEADVKHAMKIVDKLENPPYNMKLFMKHRDIPPEVPFEYDNFVELMANRCNHLIVLLTEKFVASRENANLMNFMEKLQIERSSRRIIPILYNSNIELPKILCLYTCLEYRRSPLFSFWDRLASSIEMNISQIYYSDDNRISR
;
A
#
# COMPACT_ATOMS: atom_id res chain seq x y z
N MET A 1 -42.39 -25.00 4.39
CA MET A 1 -41.83 -24.09 5.41
C MET A 1 -40.42 -23.76 4.94
N ALA A 2 -40.26 -22.64 4.22
CA ALA A 2 -38.97 -22.23 3.69
C ALA A 2 -38.25 -21.41 4.77
N ASN A 3 -37.05 -21.86 5.15
CA ASN A 3 -36.19 -21.20 6.11
C ASN A 3 -35.92 -19.76 5.67
N GLN A 4 -36.15 -18.83 6.59
CA GLN A 4 -35.69 -17.45 6.47
C GLN A 4 -34.15 -17.44 6.33
N PRO A 5 -33.58 -16.57 5.49
CA PRO A 5 -32.14 -16.44 5.40
C PRO A 5 -31.61 -15.98 6.76
N SER A 6 -30.72 -16.80 7.31
CA SER A 6 -29.88 -16.50 8.47
C SER A 6 -29.27 -15.11 8.34
N ASN A 7 -29.25 -14.36 9.45
CA ASN A 7 -28.64 -13.05 9.59
C ASN A 7 -27.38 -12.89 8.73
N PRO A 8 -27.20 -11.77 7.99
CA PRO A 8 -25.95 -11.52 7.28
C PRO A 8 -24.81 -11.61 8.30
N SER A 9 -23.84 -12.51 8.07
CA SER A 9 -22.76 -12.74 9.03
C SER A 9 -22.09 -11.41 9.36
N GLU A 10 -21.72 -11.22 10.63
CA GLU A 10 -21.15 -9.98 11.17
C GLU A 10 -19.83 -9.57 10.45
N PHE A 11 -19.29 -10.49 9.64
CA PHE A 11 -18.02 -10.40 8.91
C PHE A 11 -18.16 -10.02 7.44
N ASN A 12 -19.39 -9.83 6.94
CA ASN A 12 -19.70 -9.92 5.51
C ASN A 12 -18.88 -8.96 4.63
N ARG A 13 -18.36 -7.85 5.19
CA ARG A 13 -17.63 -6.81 4.44
C ARG A 13 -16.16 -6.65 4.83
N THR A 14 -15.60 -7.54 5.65
CA THR A 14 -14.17 -7.47 5.99
C THR A 14 -13.36 -7.92 4.77
N PRO A 15 -12.46 -7.10 4.20
CA PRO A 15 -11.66 -7.51 3.06
C PRO A 15 -10.69 -8.64 3.44
N LEU A 16 -10.48 -9.62 2.55
CA LEU A 16 -9.52 -10.71 2.76
C LEU A 16 -8.07 -10.21 2.94
N SER A 17 -7.77 -9.00 2.44
CA SER A 17 -6.47 -8.34 2.67
C SER A 17 -6.21 -8.03 4.14
N GLU A 18 -7.25 -7.89 4.96
CA GLU A 18 -7.12 -7.62 6.40
C GLU A 18 -6.90 -8.88 7.23
N LEU A 19 -6.97 -10.09 6.65
CA LEU A 19 -6.70 -11.32 7.39
C LEU A 19 -5.27 -11.36 7.93
N THR A 20 -5.12 -11.76 9.20
CA THR A 20 -3.79 -11.96 9.80
C THR A 20 -3.05 -13.14 9.19
N ASN A 21 -1.74 -13.16 9.40
CA ASN A 21 -0.92 -14.33 9.08
C ASN A 21 -1.37 -15.58 9.82
N GLU A 22 -1.92 -15.45 11.02
CA GLU A 22 -2.44 -16.57 11.80
C GLU A 22 -3.66 -17.21 11.12
N THR A 23 -4.66 -16.39 10.73
CA THR A 23 -5.83 -16.86 9.98
C THR A 23 -5.44 -17.48 8.64
N LYS A 24 -4.54 -16.83 7.89
CA LYS A 24 -4.04 -17.36 6.61
C LYS A 24 -3.33 -18.70 6.79
N LEU A 25 -2.53 -18.84 7.84
CA LEU A 25 -1.84 -20.10 8.15
C LEU A 25 -2.85 -21.22 8.44
N GLN A 26 -3.89 -20.96 9.24
CA GLN A 26 -4.93 -21.95 9.55
C GLN A 26 -5.68 -22.40 8.29
N LEU A 27 -6.13 -21.46 7.46
CA LEU A 27 -6.74 -21.76 6.17
C LEU A 27 -5.81 -22.61 5.30
N SER A 28 -4.53 -22.25 5.24
CA SER A 28 -3.54 -22.98 4.47
C SER A 28 -3.32 -24.40 4.98
N CYS A 29 -3.28 -24.61 6.30
CA CYS A 29 -3.19 -25.95 6.90
C CYS A 29 -4.41 -26.82 6.56
N MET A 30 -5.61 -26.24 6.53
CA MET A 30 -6.87 -26.98 6.38
C MET A 30 -7.33 -27.22 4.95
N LEU A 31 -6.93 -26.36 4.00
CA LEU A 31 -7.44 -26.36 2.62
C LEU A 31 -6.37 -26.65 1.56
N SER A 32 -5.07 -26.55 1.86
CA SER A 32 -4.04 -26.78 0.84
C SER A 32 -3.91 -28.24 0.41
N ARG A 33 -4.30 -29.19 1.28
CA ARG A 33 -4.25 -30.62 0.97
C ARG A 33 -5.42 -31.02 0.08
N LYS A 34 -5.12 -31.59 -1.09
CA LYS A 34 -6.13 -32.08 -2.03
C LYS A 34 -7.05 -33.13 -1.37
N LYS A 35 -8.36 -32.96 -1.56
CA LYS A 35 -9.40 -33.93 -1.18
C LYS A 35 -9.86 -34.68 -2.43
N VAL A 36 -10.11 -35.98 -2.24
CA VAL A 36 -10.59 -36.87 -3.33
C VAL A 36 -12.10 -36.74 -3.50
N LEU A 37 -12.83 -36.65 -2.39
CA LEU A 37 -14.28 -36.52 -2.39
C LEU A 37 -14.70 -35.10 -2.80
N ARG A 38 -15.67 -35.03 -3.71
CA ARG A 38 -16.36 -33.81 -4.14
C ARG A 38 -17.63 -33.59 -3.31
N THR A 39 -18.18 -32.38 -3.36
CA THR A 39 -19.55 -32.12 -2.86
C THR A 39 -20.60 -32.72 -3.78
N GLU A 40 -21.87 -32.70 -3.36
CA GLU A 40 -23.00 -33.15 -4.20
C GLU A 40 -23.09 -32.37 -5.52
N ASP A 41 -22.82 -31.06 -5.48
CA ASP A 41 -22.77 -30.18 -6.66
C ASP A 41 -21.46 -30.31 -7.47
N GLY A 42 -20.55 -31.21 -7.06
CA GLY A 42 -19.35 -31.54 -7.80
C GLY A 42 -18.12 -30.67 -7.51
N TYR A 43 -18.17 -29.78 -6.53
CA TYR A 43 -17.03 -28.92 -6.15
C TYR A 43 -15.94 -29.71 -5.40
N GLU A 44 -14.68 -29.37 -5.63
CA GLU A 44 -13.57 -29.86 -4.82
C GLU A 44 -13.61 -29.29 -3.40
N ARG A 45 -13.46 -30.15 -2.39
CA ARG A 45 -13.54 -29.77 -0.96
C ARG A 45 -12.25 -29.19 -0.38
N ASP A 46 -11.44 -28.57 -1.24
CA ASP A 46 -10.13 -27.99 -0.94
C ASP A 46 -9.96 -26.64 -1.66
N TRP A 47 -8.73 -26.10 -1.64
CA TRP A 47 -8.40 -24.82 -2.27
C TRP A 47 -8.87 -24.68 -3.72
N ARG A 48 -8.99 -25.78 -4.48
CA ARG A 48 -9.45 -25.76 -5.88
C ARG A 48 -10.92 -25.35 -6.00
N GLY A 49 -11.77 -25.80 -5.07
CA GLY A 49 -13.17 -25.40 -5.02
C GLY A 49 -13.30 -23.90 -4.70
N ILE A 50 -12.50 -23.41 -3.75
CA ILE A 50 -12.45 -21.97 -3.45
C ILE A 50 -11.93 -21.19 -4.67
N ALA A 51 -10.87 -21.66 -5.34
CA ALA A 51 -10.34 -21.04 -6.54
C ALA A 51 -11.38 -20.97 -7.67
N HIS A 52 -12.16 -22.04 -7.85
CA HIS A 52 -13.23 -22.10 -8.84
C HIS A 52 -14.32 -21.07 -8.54
N LEU A 53 -14.85 -21.05 -7.30
CA LEU A 53 -15.90 -20.12 -6.87
C LEU A 53 -15.41 -18.66 -6.91
N ALA A 54 -14.14 -18.43 -6.62
CA ALA A 54 -13.48 -17.12 -6.74
C ALA A 54 -13.15 -16.74 -8.19
N LYS A 55 -13.47 -17.56 -9.20
CA LYS A 55 -13.19 -17.36 -10.63
C LYS A 55 -11.70 -17.22 -10.96
N LEU A 56 -10.87 -18.06 -10.33
CA LEU A 56 -9.39 -18.04 -10.43
C LEU A 56 -8.81 -19.29 -11.10
N THR A 57 -9.63 -20.16 -11.68
CA THR A 57 -9.24 -21.51 -12.12
C THR A 57 -8.08 -21.52 -13.12
N ASN A 58 -7.95 -20.47 -13.94
CA ASN A 58 -6.87 -20.35 -14.95
C ASN A 58 -5.63 -19.58 -14.45
N LEU A 59 -5.64 -19.12 -13.19
CA LEU A 59 -4.58 -18.27 -12.63
C LEU A 59 -3.68 -19.00 -11.64
N ILE A 60 -4.08 -20.20 -11.20
CA ILE A 60 -3.39 -20.95 -10.14
C ILE A 60 -3.01 -22.31 -10.70
N THR A 61 -1.71 -22.60 -10.68
CA THR A 61 -1.17 -23.88 -11.15
C THR A 61 -1.21 -24.92 -10.03
N GLU A 62 -1.35 -26.20 -10.40
CA GLU A 62 -1.47 -27.28 -9.41
C GLU A 62 -0.18 -27.59 -8.62
N ASN A 63 0.97 -27.11 -9.07
CA ASN A 63 2.28 -27.40 -8.49
C ASN A 63 2.77 -26.35 -7.47
N VAL A 64 1.88 -25.43 -7.04
CA VAL A 64 2.24 -24.41 -6.06
C VAL A 64 2.40 -25.02 -4.67
N SER A 65 3.50 -24.72 -3.98
CA SER A 65 3.81 -25.25 -2.65
C SER A 65 2.80 -24.86 -1.57
N LYS A 66 2.22 -23.66 -1.68
CA LYS A 66 1.22 -23.10 -0.75
C LYS A 66 -0.03 -22.65 -1.52
N PRO A 67 -0.84 -23.60 -1.99
CA PRO A 67 -1.88 -23.31 -2.96
C PRO A 67 -3.00 -22.43 -2.38
N MET A 68 -3.38 -22.62 -1.10
CA MET A 68 -4.41 -21.76 -0.49
C MET A 68 -3.93 -20.32 -0.30
N ASP A 69 -2.67 -20.10 0.08
CA ASP A 69 -2.09 -18.74 0.16
C ASP A 69 -2.08 -18.06 -1.23
N ALA A 70 -1.79 -18.83 -2.28
CA ALA A 70 -1.86 -18.36 -3.65
C ALA A 70 -3.30 -18.02 -4.07
N VAL A 71 -4.29 -18.82 -3.68
CA VAL A 71 -5.72 -18.52 -3.88
C VAL A 71 -6.07 -17.18 -3.24
N LEU A 72 -5.76 -16.98 -1.95
CA LEU A 72 -6.10 -15.74 -1.25
C LEU A 72 -5.43 -14.52 -1.91
N SER A 73 -4.14 -14.62 -2.21
CA SER A 73 -3.38 -13.51 -2.82
C SER A 73 -3.91 -13.16 -4.21
N THR A 74 -4.18 -14.18 -5.03
CA THR A 74 -4.69 -13.98 -6.40
C THR A 74 -6.12 -13.45 -6.38
N TRP A 75 -6.94 -13.90 -5.42
CA TRP A 75 -8.31 -13.40 -5.23
C TRP A 75 -8.32 -11.90 -4.90
N ILE A 76 -7.52 -11.50 -3.90
CA ILE A 76 -7.40 -10.08 -3.50
C ILE A 76 -6.97 -9.21 -4.68
N GLN A 77 -6.06 -9.70 -5.52
CA GLN A 77 -5.53 -8.95 -6.65
C GLN A 77 -6.53 -8.84 -7.83
N HIS A 78 -7.17 -9.95 -8.21
CA HIS A 78 -7.92 -10.02 -9.47
C HIS A 78 -9.42 -9.77 -9.27
N ASN A 79 -9.98 -10.15 -8.13
CA ASN A 79 -11.40 -10.04 -7.83
C ASN A 79 -11.64 -9.33 -6.47
N PRO A 80 -11.12 -8.11 -6.26
CA PRO A 80 -11.19 -7.42 -4.96
C PRO A 80 -12.63 -7.15 -4.50
N GLY A 81 -13.58 -7.00 -5.43
CA GLY A 81 -15.00 -6.78 -5.11
C GLY A 81 -15.72 -7.98 -4.51
N THR A 82 -15.15 -9.18 -4.60
CA THR A 82 -15.65 -10.39 -3.93
C THR A 82 -14.65 -10.98 -2.94
N ALA A 83 -13.48 -10.36 -2.79
CA ALA A 83 -12.45 -10.79 -1.85
C ALA A 83 -12.77 -10.30 -0.43
N GLU A 84 -13.91 -10.74 0.10
CA GLU A 84 -14.41 -10.42 1.44
C GLU A 84 -14.61 -11.71 2.26
N VAL A 85 -14.51 -11.60 3.59
CA VAL A 85 -14.66 -12.73 4.51
C VAL A 85 -16.01 -13.43 4.36
N GLY A 86 -17.09 -12.67 4.12
CA GLY A 86 -18.41 -13.24 3.89
C GLY A 86 -18.47 -14.20 2.70
N TYR A 87 -17.80 -13.85 1.58
CA TYR A 87 -17.70 -14.75 0.44
C TYR A 87 -16.83 -15.97 0.73
N LEU A 88 -15.76 -15.83 1.51
CA LEU A 88 -14.96 -16.97 1.95
C LEU A 88 -15.79 -17.95 2.79
N GLU A 89 -16.55 -17.46 3.77
CA GLU A 89 -17.47 -18.30 4.57
C GLU A 89 -18.52 -18.98 3.69
N GLN A 90 -19.15 -18.24 2.78
CA GLN A 90 -20.12 -18.80 1.85
C GLN A 90 -19.48 -19.90 1.00
N TYR A 91 -18.28 -19.68 0.48
CA TYR A 91 -17.59 -20.66 -0.36
C TYR A 91 -17.19 -21.90 0.43
N LEU A 92 -16.77 -21.77 1.69
CA LEU A 92 -16.53 -22.90 2.59
C LEU A 92 -17.79 -23.75 2.77
N GLY A 93 -18.96 -23.13 2.92
CA GLY A 93 -20.24 -23.83 2.95
C GLY A 93 -20.55 -24.57 1.65
N ILE A 94 -20.37 -23.91 0.49
CA ILE A 94 -20.60 -24.52 -0.83
C ILE A 94 -19.68 -25.72 -1.09
N ILE A 95 -18.44 -25.69 -0.59
CA ILE A 95 -17.50 -26.81 -0.73
C ILE A 95 -17.60 -27.84 0.42
N ASP A 96 -18.69 -27.82 1.20
CA ASP A 96 -18.94 -28.68 2.35
C ASP A 96 -17.78 -28.73 3.36
N ARG A 97 -17.13 -27.60 3.62
CA ARG A 97 -16.06 -27.46 4.63
C ARG A 97 -16.55 -26.66 5.84
N TRP A 98 -17.70 -27.06 6.38
CA TRP A 98 -18.27 -26.53 7.62
C TRP A 98 -17.33 -26.70 8.81
N ASP A 99 -16.52 -27.77 8.83
CA ASP A 99 -15.46 -27.99 9.82
C ASP A 99 -14.45 -26.84 9.84
N VAL A 100 -14.03 -26.38 8.67
CA VAL A 100 -13.09 -25.25 8.55
C VAL A 100 -13.75 -23.97 8.99
N GLN A 101 -15.01 -23.76 8.63
CA GLN A 101 -15.75 -22.55 9.00
C GLN A 101 -15.84 -22.42 10.52
N ASP A 102 -16.14 -23.51 11.23
CA ASP A 102 -16.19 -23.52 12.69
C ASP A 102 -14.80 -23.27 13.30
N ASP A 103 -13.75 -23.95 12.79
CA ASP A 103 -12.38 -23.83 13.31
C ASP A 103 -11.77 -22.42 13.11
N ILE A 104 -12.09 -21.71 12.01
CA ILE A 104 -11.55 -20.37 11.75
C ILE A 104 -12.39 -19.23 12.35
N LYS A 105 -13.58 -19.52 12.87
CA LYS A 105 -14.56 -18.49 13.23
C LYS A 105 -14.02 -17.45 14.21
N GLU A 106 -13.34 -17.89 15.27
CA GLU A 106 -12.73 -16.98 16.25
C GLU A 106 -11.65 -16.09 15.65
N TYR A 107 -10.89 -16.61 14.69
CA TYR A 107 -9.87 -15.85 13.98
C TYR A 107 -10.50 -14.77 13.08
N LEU A 108 -11.59 -15.11 12.37
CA LEU A 108 -12.34 -14.17 11.54
C LEU A 108 -13.01 -13.07 12.35
N ILE A 109 -13.52 -13.39 13.55
CA ILE A 109 -14.06 -12.40 14.50
C ILE A 109 -12.96 -11.39 14.87
N LYS A 110 -11.81 -11.87 15.35
CA LYS A 110 -10.69 -11.00 15.75
C LYS A 110 -10.19 -10.14 14.59
N ASP A 111 -10.11 -10.70 13.39
CA ASP A 111 -9.68 -9.97 12.20
C ASP A 111 -10.68 -8.88 11.80
N THR A 112 -11.99 -9.19 11.90
CA THR A 112 -13.06 -8.23 11.62
C THR A 112 -13.16 -7.14 12.68
N GLU A 113 -13.04 -7.47 13.97
CA GLU A 113 -13.00 -6.48 15.04
C GLU A 113 -11.83 -5.53 14.86
N ARG A 114 -10.64 -6.04 14.55
CA ARG A 114 -9.47 -5.21 14.25
C ARG A 114 -9.73 -4.30 13.04
N PHE A 115 -10.34 -4.82 11.98
CA PHE A 115 -10.70 -4.01 10.82
C PHE A 115 -11.73 -2.92 11.18
N ASN A 116 -12.77 -3.27 11.93
CA ASN A 116 -13.81 -2.35 12.37
C ASN A 116 -13.25 -1.28 13.31
N MET A 117 -12.34 -1.61 14.23
CA MET A 117 -11.64 -0.62 15.05
C MET A 117 -10.82 0.34 14.21
N LYS A 118 -10.04 -0.15 13.22
CA LYS A 118 -9.31 0.72 12.28
C LYS A 118 -10.27 1.60 11.48
N LYS A 119 -11.40 1.05 11.05
CA LYS A 119 -12.44 1.77 10.30
C LYS A 119 -13.11 2.84 11.15
N GLN A 120 -13.52 2.52 12.38
CA GLN A 120 -14.09 3.45 13.34
C GLN A 120 -13.09 4.54 13.73
N GLN A 121 -11.81 4.22 13.93
CA GLN A 121 -10.77 5.24 14.15
C GLN A 121 -10.67 6.18 12.95
N ARG A 122 -10.66 5.65 11.72
CA ARG A 122 -10.69 6.47 10.49
C ARG A 122 -11.97 7.31 10.39
N GLU A 123 -13.13 6.77 10.75
CA GLU A 123 -14.42 7.47 10.71
C GLU A 123 -14.55 8.51 11.84
N GLN A 124 -13.98 8.28 13.02
CA GLN A 124 -13.92 9.25 14.12
C GLN A 124 -12.95 10.40 13.80
N LEU A 125 -11.82 10.10 13.16
CA LEU A 125 -10.93 11.11 12.57
C LEU A 125 -11.68 11.93 11.49
N GLN A 126 -12.55 11.30 10.70
CA GLN A 126 -13.38 11.99 9.70
C GLN A 126 -14.52 12.81 10.33
N ASN A 127 -15.16 12.33 11.39
CA ASN A 127 -16.29 13.01 12.03
C ASN A 127 -15.85 14.21 12.89
N ASN A 128 -14.68 14.15 13.53
CA ASN A 128 -14.09 15.30 14.22
C ASN A 128 -13.68 16.43 13.25
N ASN A 129 -13.60 16.13 11.95
CA ASN A 129 -13.31 17.08 10.87
C ASN A 129 -14.59 17.66 10.19
N SER A 130 -15.78 17.47 10.79
CA SER A 130 -17.09 17.92 10.24
C SER A 130 -17.36 19.43 10.32
N VAL A 131 -16.32 20.27 10.34
CA VAL A 131 -16.43 21.70 9.99
C VAL A 131 -15.39 22.05 8.92
N THR A 132 -15.16 21.19 7.93
CA THR A 132 -14.67 21.68 6.63
C THR A 132 -14.97 20.69 5.50
N GLN A 133 -15.72 21.17 4.51
CA GLN A 133 -16.05 20.58 3.21
C GLN A 133 -15.28 19.31 2.80
N SER A 134 -15.99 18.19 2.79
CA SER A 134 -15.59 16.93 2.18
C SER A 134 -15.59 17.02 0.65
N VAL A 135 -14.54 17.59 0.08
CA VAL A 135 -14.23 17.40 -1.35
C VAL A 135 -13.56 16.04 -1.55
N ASN A 136 -14.37 15.01 -1.71
CA ASN A 136 -14.15 13.86 -2.60
C ASN A 136 -12.67 13.38 -2.73
N ILE A 137 -12.05 12.91 -1.64
CA ILE A 137 -10.62 12.54 -1.59
C ILE A 137 -10.26 11.38 -2.53
N ARG A 138 -11.23 10.54 -2.95
CA ARG A 138 -10.98 9.44 -3.90
C ARG A 138 -10.83 9.89 -5.37
N ASN A 139 -11.29 11.09 -5.70
CA ASN A 139 -11.15 11.69 -7.04
C ASN A 139 -10.10 12.79 -7.10
N GLN A 140 -9.29 12.97 -6.04
CA GLN A 140 -8.23 13.95 -6.06
C GLN A 140 -7.00 13.40 -6.81
N PRO A 141 -6.37 14.20 -7.69
CA PRO A 141 -5.24 13.78 -8.50
C PRO A 141 -4.05 13.34 -7.64
N ARG A 142 -3.43 12.22 -8.01
CA ARG A 142 -2.16 11.77 -7.42
C ARG A 142 -1.02 12.72 -7.76
N TYR A 143 -0.06 12.83 -6.86
CA TYR A 143 1.17 13.58 -7.06
C TYR A 143 2.30 12.63 -7.50
N ASN A 144 3.12 13.09 -8.44
CA ASN A 144 4.33 12.37 -8.84
C ASN A 144 5.31 12.31 -7.67
N ALA A 145 5.46 13.41 -6.93
CA ALA A 145 6.29 13.45 -5.73
C ALA A 145 5.78 14.45 -4.68
N CYS A 146 6.11 14.21 -3.42
CA CYS A 146 6.04 15.19 -2.33
C CYS A 146 7.44 15.68 -2.00
N ILE A 147 7.62 16.97 -1.74
CA ILE A 147 8.91 17.51 -1.25
C ILE A 147 8.89 17.72 0.27
N LEU A 148 9.85 17.12 0.96
CA LEU A 148 10.15 17.34 2.37
C LEU A 148 11.39 18.21 2.50
N TYR A 149 11.30 19.25 3.33
CA TYR A 149 12.34 20.25 3.51
C TYR A 149 12.17 20.89 4.89
N ALA A 150 13.24 21.49 5.42
CA ALA A 150 13.13 22.33 6.61
C ALA A 150 12.53 23.68 6.22
N GLU A 151 11.75 24.30 7.09
CA GLU A 151 11.07 25.57 6.78
C GLU A 151 12.04 26.67 6.32
N ALA A 152 13.25 26.71 6.90
CA ALA A 152 14.33 27.61 6.49
C ALA A 152 14.78 27.43 5.01
N ASP A 153 14.54 26.25 4.44
CA ASP A 153 14.93 25.86 3.08
C ASP A 153 13.79 25.97 2.06
N VAL A 154 12.69 26.64 2.41
CA VAL A 154 11.51 26.81 1.53
C VAL A 154 11.87 27.31 0.13
N LYS A 155 12.83 28.23 0.02
CA LYS A 155 13.29 28.78 -1.27
C LYS A 155 13.94 27.72 -2.16
N HIS A 156 14.70 26.81 -1.56
CA HIS A 156 15.33 25.71 -2.27
C HIS A 156 14.30 24.68 -2.75
N ALA A 157 13.32 24.38 -1.89
CA ALA A 157 12.22 23.50 -2.23
C ALA A 157 11.34 24.07 -3.36
N MET A 158 10.96 25.36 -3.29
CA MET A 158 10.20 26.05 -4.34
C MET A 158 10.89 25.94 -5.70
N LYS A 159 12.22 26.14 -5.75
CA LYS A 159 12.99 26.01 -6.99
C LYS A 159 12.90 24.61 -7.61
N ILE A 160 12.88 23.56 -6.80
CA ILE A 160 12.73 22.18 -7.28
C ILE A 160 11.33 21.97 -7.85
N VAL A 161 10.31 22.43 -7.11
CA VAL A 161 8.90 22.35 -7.53
C VAL A 161 8.69 23.12 -8.84
N ASP A 162 9.07 24.39 -8.89
CA ASP A 162 8.95 25.22 -10.09
C ASP A 162 9.63 24.59 -11.30
N LYS A 163 10.82 23.99 -11.11
CA LYS A 163 11.55 23.40 -12.22
C LYS A 163 10.90 22.12 -12.75
N LEU A 164 10.38 21.26 -11.87
CA LEU A 164 9.79 19.96 -12.25
C LEU A 164 8.33 20.06 -12.72
N GLU A 165 7.57 21.06 -12.27
CA GLU A 165 6.19 21.25 -12.72
C GLU A 165 6.10 21.95 -14.08
N ASN A 166 7.13 22.69 -14.48
CA ASN A 166 7.19 23.36 -15.77
C ASN A 166 7.82 22.47 -16.88
N PRO A 167 7.61 22.81 -18.16
CA PRO A 167 8.29 22.15 -19.27
C PRO A 167 9.81 22.14 -19.08
N PRO A 168 10.50 21.02 -19.40
CA PRO A 168 9.99 19.86 -20.14
C PRO A 168 9.35 18.75 -19.29
N TYR A 169 9.40 18.82 -17.96
CA TYR A 169 9.06 17.67 -17.10
C TYR A 169 7.56 17.55 -16.79
N ASN A 170 6.85 18.67 -16.64
CA ASN A 170 5.38 18.71 -16.47
C ASN A 170 4.82 17.78 -15.36
N MET A 171 5.57 17.61 -14.26
CA MET A 171 5.17 16.76 -13.14
C MET A 171 4.19 17.49 -12.22
N LYS A 172 3.48 16.73 -11.38
CA LYS A 172 2.66 17.30 -10.30
C LYS A 172 3.31 17.03 -8.95
N LEU A 173 3.77 18.08 -8.27
CA LEU A 173 4.42 17.96 -6.97
C LEU A 173 3.52 18.48 -5.85
N PHE A 174 3.66 17.89 -4.67
CA PHE A 174 3.03 18.38 -3.45
C PHE A 174 4.06 19.08 -2.56
N MET A 175 3.75 20.28 -2.10
CA MET A 175 4.55 21.10 -1.19
C MET A 175 3.67 21.70 -0.10
N LYS A 176 3.96 21.35 1.17
CA LYS A 176 3.20 21.77 2.36
C LYS A 176 2.87 23.27 2.36
N HIS A 177 3.87 24.14 2.16
CA HIS A 177 3.70 25.60 2.27
C HIS A 177 2.88 26.23 1.13
N ARG A 178 2.67 25.51 0.02
CA ARG A 178 1.89 26.01 -1.14
C ARG A 178 0.51 25.37 -1.22
N ASP A 179 0.46 24.05 -1.03
CA ASP A 179 -0.71 23.24 -1.32
C ASP A 179 -1.63 23.04 -0.11
N ILE A 180 -1.18 23.46 1.08
CA ILE A 180 -2.03 23.61 2.27
C ILE A 180 -2.26 25.11 2.47
N PRO A 181 -3.49 25.62 2.29
CA PRO A 181 -3.79 27.03 2.51
C PRO A 181 -3.49 27.43 3.96
N PRO A 182 -2.98 28.65 4.20
CA PRO A 182 -2.65 29.11 5.55
C PRO A 182 -3.87 29.19 6.48
N GLU A 183 -5.08 29.27 5.93
CA GLU A 183 -6.34 29.26 6.68
C GLU A 183 -6.71 27.86 7.20
N VAL A 184 -6.11 26.80 6.65
CA VAL A 184 -6.35 25.42 7.06
C VAL A 184 -5.32 25.03 8.13
N PRO A 185 -5.76 24.60 9.33
CA PRO A 185 -4.85 24.15 10.36
C PRO A 185 -4.01 22.96 9.85
N PHE A 186 -2.70 23.00 10.11
CA PHE A 186 -1.82 21.91 9.71
C PHE A 186 -2.10 20.67 10.57
N GLU A 187 -2.76 19.68 9.97
CA GLU A 187 -2.97 18.37 10.57
C GLU A 187 -1.85 17.41 10.16
N TYR A 188 -0.97 17.08 11.11
CA TYR A 188 0.17 16.20 10.89
C TYR A 188 -0.25 14.84 10.33
N ASP A 189 -1.34 14.27 10.83
CA ASP A 189 -1.84 12.96 10.40
C ASP A 189 -2.34 12.98 8.95
N ASN A 190 -3.04 14.04 8.52
CA ASN A 190 -3.47 14.20 7.13
C ASN A 190 -2.27 14.33 6.18
N PHE A 191 -1.23 15.02 6.62
CA PHE A 191 0.00 15.17 5.84
C PHE A 191 0.71 13.81 5.68
N VAL A 192 0.81 13.04 6.76
CA VAL A 192 1.36 11.67 6.74
C VAL A 192 0.55 10.75 5.81
N GLU A 193 -0.79 10.80 5.88
CA GLU A 193 -1.66 10.00 5.02
C GLU A 193 -1.52 10.39 3.54
N LEU A 194 -1.46 11.68 3.24
CA LEU A 194 -1.23 12.21 1.90
C LEU A 194 0.09 11.67 1.33
N MET A 195 1.18 11.78 2.09
CA MET A 195 2.48 11.26 1.66
C MET A 195 2.45 9.75 1.42
N ALA A 196 1.81 9.00 2.32
CA ALA A 196 1.74 7.55 2.25
C ALA A 196 0.96 7.07 1.01
N ASN A 197 -0.20 7.68 0.74
CA ASN A 197 -1.21 7.11 -0.17
C ASN A 197 -1.37 7.87 -1.49
N ARG A 198 -0.94 9.13 -1.55
CA ARG A 198 -1.22 10.04 -2.69
C ARG A 198 0.01 10.55 -3.45
N CYS A 199 1.23 10.30 -2.97
CA CYS A 199 2.46 10.77 -3.60
C CYS A 199 3.36 9.61 -4.03
N ASN A 200 3.62 9.39 -5.32
CA ASN A 200 4.40 8.21 -5.75
C ASN A 200 5.82 8.20 -5.18
N HIS A 201 6.48 9.35 -5.16
CA HIS A 201 7.82 9.52 -4.59
C HIS A 201 7.85 10.58 -3.49
N LEU A 202 8.91 10.55 -2.68
CA LEU A 202 9.21 11.49 -1.63
C LEU A 202 10.60 12.05 -1.87
N ILE A 203 10.66 13.32 -2.28
CA ILE A 203 11.91 14.06 -2.44
C ILE A 203 12.28 14.63 -1.08
N VAL A 204 13.43 14.26 -0.55
CA VAL A 204 13.88 14.70 0.77
C VAL A 204 15.05 15.65 0.58
N LEU A 205 14.83 16.94 0.84
CA LEU A 205 15.87 17.96 0.76
C LEU A 205 16.74 17.91 2.03
N LEU A 206 17.91 17.29 1.90
CA LEU A 206 18.85 17.12 3.00
C LEU A 206 19.70 18.38 3.15
N THR A 207 19.46 19.07 4.26
CA THR A 207 20.22 20.21 4.77
C THR A 207 20.54 19.98 6.25
N GLU A 208 21.47 20.74 6.81
CA GLU A 208 21.74 20.71 8.26
C GLU A 208 20.48 20.98 9.08
N LYS A 209 19.65 21.93 8.64
CA LYS A 209 18.38 22.28 9.29
C LYS A 209 17.36 21.16 9.18
N PHE A 210 17.35 20.43 8.07
CA PHE A 210 16.46 19.29 7.91
C PHE A 210 16.80 18.18 8.90
N VAL A 211 18.08 17.79 8.97
CA VAL A 211 18.56 16.70 9.83
C VAL A 211 18.42 17.04 11.31
N ALA A 212 18.59 18.31 11.69
CA ALA A 212 18.44 18.75 13.07
C ALA A 212 16.98 18.77 13.58
N SER A 213 15.98 18.73 12.70
CA SER A 213 14.57 18.82 13.09
C SER A 213 14.02 17.45 13.53
N ARG A 214 13.50 17.41 14.76
CA ARG A 214 12.84 16.21 15.31
C ARG A 214 11.60 15.80 14.53
N GLU A 215 10.85 16.78 14.00
CA GLU A 215 9.66 16.51 13.19
C GLU A 215 10.03 15.82 11.87
N ASN A 216 11.09 16.29 11.21
CA ASN A 216 11.61 15.67 9.98
C ASN A 216 12.13 14.25 10.24
N ALA A 217 12.84 14.05 11.36
CA ALA A 217 13.31 12.72 11.76
C ALA A 217 12.13 11.74 11.98
N ASN A 218 11.05 12.19 12.62
CA ASN A 218 9.85 11.37 12.82
C ASN A 218 9.17 11.00 11.50
N LEU A 219 9.01 11.96 10.58
CA LEU A 219 8.45 11.72 9.25
C LEU A 219 9.31 10.74 8.44
N MET A 220 10.64 10.88 8.52
CA MET A 220 11.58 9.97 7.87
C MET A 220 11.48 8.55 8.42
N ASN A 221 11.44 8.38 9.75
CA ASN A 221 11.28 7.07 10.38
C ASN A 221 9.95 6.41 9.99
N PHE A 222 8.86 7.19 9.91
CA PHE A 222 7.57 6.69 9.45
C PHE A 222 7.64 6.22 7.99
N MET A 223 8.20 7.05 7.10
CA MET A 223 8.29 6.73 5.67
C MET A 223 9.21 5.55 5.39
N GLU A 224 10.29 5.39 6.16
CA GLU A 224 11.17 4.23 6.11
C GLU A 224 10.43 2.94 6.45
N LYS A 225 9.70 2.91 7.57
CA LYS A 225 8.87 1.75 7.97
C LYS A 225 7.87 1.40 6.86
N LEU A 226 7.20 2.42 6.31
CA LEU A 226 6.24 2.24 5.23
C LEU A 226 6.86 1.64 3.96
N GLN A 227 8.10 2.02 3.64
CA GLN A 227 8.82 1.48 2.48
C GLN A 227 9.19 0.01 2.65
N ILE A 228 9.60 -0.36 3.86
CA ILE A 228 9.91 -1.75 4.23
C ILE A 228 8.63 -2.60 4.15
N GLU A 229 7.54 -2.14 4.77
CA GLU A 229 6.25 -2.85 4.77
C GLU A 229 5.68 -3.06 3.37
N ARG A 230 5.89 -2.09 2.47
CA ARG A 230 5.36 -2.12 1.10
C ARG A 230 6.37 -2.63 0.06
N SER A 231 7.56 -3.07 0.47
CA SER A 231 8.66 -3.44 -0.42
C SER A 231 8.89 -2.42 -1.55
N SER A 232 8.81 -1.13 -1.22
CA SER A 232 8.84 -0.05 -2.20
C SER A 232 9.98 0.93 -1.92
N ARG A 233 10.67 1.37 -2.97
CA ARG A 233 11.72 2.41 -2.86
C ARG A 233 11.15 3.71 -3.39
N ARG A 234 10.76 4.61 -2.48
CA ARG A 234 10.04 5.85 -2.83
C ARG A 234 10.77 7.13 -2.37
N ILE A 235 11.86 7.01 -1.61
CA ILE A 235 12.61 8.15 -1.07
C ILE A 235 13.74 8.49 -2.04
N ILE A 236 13.80 9.76 -2.45
CA ILE A 236 14.84 10.35 -3.28
C ILE A 236 15.52 11.44 -2.44
N PRO A 237 16.63 11.13 -1.77
CA PRO A 237 17.34 12.13 -0.99
C PRO A 237 18.15 13.05 -1.90
N ILE A 238 18.00 14.36 -1.71
CA ILE A 238 18.77 15.40 -2.39
C ILE A 238 19.73 16.05 -1.40
N LEU A 239 21.03 15.90 -1.64
CA LEU A 239 22.06 16.62 -0.90
C LEU A 239 22.21 18.02 -1.48
N TYR A 240 21.72 19.02 -0.76
CA TYR A 240 21.81 20.40 -1.22
C TYR A 240 23.17 21.04 -0.90
N ASN A 241 23.75 20.69 0.25
CA ASN A 241 25.09 21.09 0.68
C ASN A 241 25.93 19.84 0.98
N SER A 242 27.21 19.85 0.63
CA SER A 242 28.08 18.66 0.69
C SER A 242 28.59 18.30 2.09
N ASN A 243 28.39 19.15 3.10
CA ASN A 243 28.97 19.01 4.45
C ASN A 243 27.93 18.61 5.51
N ILE A 244 27.09 17.61 5.22
CA ILE A 244 26.04 17.16 6.16
C ILE A 244 26.38 15.75 6.63
N GLU A 245 26.41 15.56 7.95
CA GLU A 245 26.45 14.23 8.53
C GLU A 245 25.08 13.56 8.39
N LEU A 246 25.01 12.59 7.48
CA LEU A 246 23.77 11.87 7.24
C LEU A 246 23.50 10.85 8.37
N PRO A 247 22.26 10.79 8.87
CA PRO A 247 21.80 9.65 9.66
C PRO A 247 22.14 8.34 8.93
N LYS A 248 22.67 7.34 9.65
CA LYS A 248 23.16 6.07 9.08
C LYS A 248 22.19 5.40 8.10
N ILE A 249 20.90 5.56 8.34
CA ILE A 249 19.85 5.00 7.48
C ILE A 249 19.83 5.63 6.08
N LEU A 250 20.11 6.93 5.98
CA LEU A 250 20.12 7.66 4.71
C LEU A 250 21.35 7.34 3.87
N CYS A 251 22.43 6.83 4.48
CA CYS A 251 23.61 6.35 3.76
C CYS A 251 23.32 5.14 2.85
N LEU A 252 22.22 4.42 3.07
CA LEU A 252 21.82 3.28 2.25
C LEU A 252 21.12 3.69 0.94
N TYR A 253 20.77 4.97 0.79
CA TYR A 253 20.06 5.48 -0.38
C TYR A 253 21.04 6.10 -1.38
N THR A 254 20.73 5.96 -2.67
CA THR A 254 21.42 6.71 -3.73
C THR A 254 21.02 8.18 -3.62
N CYS A 255 21.88 8.98 -2.98
CA CYS A 255 21.66 10.42 -2.84
C CYS A 255 21.96 11.15 -4.15
N LEU A 256 21.08 12.06 -4.54
CA LEU A 256 21.31 12.98 -5.65
C LEU A 256 21.94 14.26 -5.11
N GLU A 257 23.17 14.55 -5.53
CA GLU A 257 23.81 15.79 -5.15
C GLU A 257 23.36 16.94 -6.05
N TYR A 258 22.89 18.02 -5.43
CA TYR A 258 22.54 19.24 -6.13
C TYR A 258 23.82 19.97 -6.57
N ARG A 259 24.37 19.57 -7.72
CA ARG A 259 25.52 20.20 -8.34
C ARG A 259 25.21 20.60 -9.78
N ARG A 260 25.75 21.73 -10.20
CA ARG A 260 25.86 22.07 -11.61
C ARG A 260 27.02 21.29 -12.20
N SER A 261 26.73 20.41 -13.15
CA SER A 261 27.73 19.65 -13.90
C SER A 261 27.56 19.94 -15.39
N PRO A 262 28.65 20.12 -16.15
CA PRO A 262 28.57 20.25 -17.61
C PRO A 262 28.27 18.91 -18.29
N LEU A 263 28.51 17.78 -17.61
CA LEU A 263 28.40 16.43 -18.17
C LEU A 263 27.02 15.81 -18.01
N PHE A 264 26.26 16.25 -17.00
CA PHE A 264 24.92 15.71 -16.72
C PHE A 264 24.04 16.77 -16.06
N SER A 265 22.77 16.79 -16.46
CA SER A 265 21.75 17.63 -15.83
C SER A 265 21.26 16.99 -14.54
N PHE A 266 21.38 17.72 -13.42
CA PHE A 266 20.76 17.33 -12.15
C PHE A 266 19.25 17.11 -12.30
N TRP A 267 18.59 18.00 -13.04
CA TRP A 267 17.13 17.98 -13.19
C TRP A 267 16.65 16.75 -13.95
N ASP A 268 17.38 16.31 -14.98
CA ASP A 268 17.02 15.13 -15.74
C ASP A 268 17.18 13.85 -14.90
N ARG A 269 18.22 13.78 -14.07
CA ARG A 269 18.42 12.68 -13.12
C ARG A 269 17.33 12.63 -12.06
N LEU A 270 16.94 13.78 -11.53
CA LEU A 270 15.87 13.88 -10.55
C LEU A 270 14.52 13.47 -11.16
N ALA A 271 14.18 14.00 -12.34
CA ALA A 271 12.98 13.63 -13.08
C ALA A 271 12.94 12.12 -13.39
N SER A 272 14.03 11.57 -13.92
CA SER A 272 14.14 10.14 -14.22
C SER A 272 13.92 9.28 -12.97
N SER A 273 14.41 9.72 -11.81
CA SER A 273 14.25 9.01 -10.53
C SER A 273 12.80 9.01 -10.04
N ILE A 274 11.98 9.98 -10.45
CA ILE A 274 10.55 10.07 -10.11
C ILE A 274 9.69 9.28 -11.11
N GLU A 275 10.12 9.18 -12.36
CA GLU A 275 9.43 8.44 -13.43
C GLU A 275 9.75 6.94 -13.41
N MET A 276 10.93 6.54 -12.94
CA MET A 276 11.35 5.15 -12.83
C MET A 276 10.43 4.38 -11.87
N ASN A 277 9.48 3.64 -12.44
CA ASN A 277 8.75 2.60 -11.71
C ASN A 277 9.68 1.39 -11.54
N ILE A 278 10.34 1.29 -10.38
CA ILE A 278 11.28 0.19 -10.05
C ILE A 278 10.59 -1.19 -10.11
N SER A 279 9.26 -1.23 -10.08
CA SER A 279 8.45 -2.43 -10.34
C SER A 279 8.62 -3.03 -11.75
N GLN A 280 9.14 -2.30 -12.74
CA GLN A 280 9.43 -2.85 -14.08
C GLN A 280 10.82 -3.51 -14.19
N ILE A 281 11.75 -3.20 -13.28
CA ILE A 281 13.11 -3.75 -13.33
C ILE A 281 13.09 -5.24 -12.95
N TYR A 282 12.28 -5.62 -11.95
CA TYR A 282 12.15 -7.02 -11.53
C TYR A 282 11.40 -7.92 -12.51
N TYR A 283 10.73 -7.39 -13.54
CA TYR A 283 10.13 -8.18 -14.63
C TYR A 283 11.02 -8.25 -15.87
N SER A 284 12.09 -7.47 -15.93
CA SER A 284 12.98 -7.40 -17.11
C SER A 284 14.16 -8.36 -17.03
N ASP A 285 14.57 -8.75 -15.83
CA ASP A 285 15.73 -9.63 -15.62
C ASP A 285 15.41 -11.14 -15.70
N ASP A 286 14.14 -11.54 -15.55
CA ASP A 286 13.74 -12.96 -15.69
C ASP A 286 13.69 -13.46 -17.15
N ASN A 287 13.71 -12.55 -18.13
CA ASN A 287 13.71 -12.91 -19.55
C ASN A 287 15.11 -13.02 -20.19
N ARG A 288 16.19 -12.99 -19.39
CA ARG A 288 17.57 -13.08 -19.89
C ARG A 288 18.36 -14.33 -19.49
N ILE A 289 17.75 -15.30 -18.80
CA ILE A 289 18.39 -16.58 -18.45
C ILE A 289 17.76 -17.77 -19.21
N SER A 290 17.30 -17.54 -20.44
CA SER A 290 16.85 -18.63 -21.32
C SER A 290 17.16 -18.34 -22.78
N ARG A 291 18.45 -18.19 -23.10
CA ARG A 291 19.03 -18.47 -24.43
C ARG A 291 20.44 -18.98 -24.28
#